data_AF-U1PB47-F1
#
_entry.id   AF-U1PB47-F1
#
_cell.length_a   1.000
_cell.length_b   1.000
_cell.length_c   1.000
_cell.angle_alpha   90.00
_cell.angle_beta   90.00
_cell.angle_gamma   90.00
#
_symmetry.space_group_name_H-M   'P 1'
#
loop_
_entity.id
_entity.type
_entity.pdbx_description
1 polymer ?
#
loop_
_entity_poly.entity_id
_entity_poly.type
_entity_poly.pdbx_seq_one_letter_code
_entity_poly.pdbx_strand_id
1 'polypeptide(L)'
;MSDELVTETISELRTIANYQFGAGAGMALFPPGSADTVTIRWSTGGRPRQVLVSTGRLVSFGTDGRFTLGLVGGRRLVHTLSSPTARVIVGEESDRFIRAGRNVFAKFVRTVDPAIRPKDDLVVVRSDDTVLGVGKAKLSAEGMRDFETGMAVSIRDSVGEEVDEQPKESPTE
;
A
#
# COMPACT_ATOMS: atom_id res chain seq x y z
N MET A 1 11.57 16.37 21.09
CA MET A 1 11.11 16.87 19.77
C MET A 1 9.86 17.69 20.07
N SER A 2 9.79 18.95 19.65
CA SER A 2 8.60 19.79 19.87
C SER A 2 7.44 19.36 18.97
N ASP A 3 6.20 19.58 19.40
CA ASP A 3 4.98 19.30 18.61
C ASP A 3 4.94 20.10 17.30
N GLU A 4 5.56 21.28 17.28
CA GLU A 4 5.72 22.12 16.09
C GLU A 4 6.53 21.41 14.99
N LEU A 5 7.68 20.82 15.32
CA LEU A 5 8.52 20.09 14.37
C LEU A 5 7.82 18.86 13.79
N VAL A 6 7.00 18.19 14.61
CA VAL A 6 6.18 17.06 14.14
C VAL A 6 5.13 17.54 13.15
N THR A 7 4.49 18.67 13.43
CA THR A 7 3.46 19.25 12.55
C THR A 7 4.04 19.66 11.20
N GLU A 8 5.18 20.34 11.19
CA GLU A 8 5.90 20.72 9.95
C GLU A 8 6.28 19.47 9.15
N THR A 9 6.87 18.47 9.81
CA THR A 9 7.23 17.19 9.17
C THR A 9 6.01 16.52 8.53
N ILE A 10 4.87 16.48 9.21
CA ILE A 10 3.65 15.89 8.66
C ILE A 10 3.18 16.66 7.41
N SER A 11 3.32 17.98 7.39
CA SER A 11 3.00 18.80 6.21
C SER A 11 3.87 18.43 5.00
N GLU A 12 5.17 18.23 5.21
CA GLU A 12 6.09 17.77 4.17
C GLU A 12 5.73 16.36 3.67
N LEU A 13 5.47 15.44 4.60
CA LEU A 13 5.09 14.06 4.27
C LEU A 13 3.79 14.00 3.46
N ARG A 14 2.82 14.90 3.74
CA ARG A 14 1.60 15.04 2.93
C ARG A 14 1.90 15.49 1.50
N THR A 15 2.79 16.45 1.33
CA THR A 15 3.22 16.93 0.01
C THR A 15 3.87 15.80 -0.80
N ILE A 16 4.78 15.06 -0.17
CA ILE A 16 5.44 13.89 -0.80
C ILE A 16 4.40 12.83 -1.18
N ALA A 17 3.43 12.55 -0.31
CA ALA A 17 2.38 11.57 -0.58
C ALA A 17 1.52 11.98 -1.78
N ASN A 18 1.12 13.25 -1.87
CA ASN A 18 0.36 13.76 -3.01
C ASN A 18 1.14 13.62 -4.32
N TYR A 19 2.46 13.86 -4.29
CA TYR A 19 3.31 13.70 -5.46
C TYR A 19 3.43 12.23 -5.88
N GLN A 20 3.59 11.33 -4.91
CA GLN A 20 3.90 9.92 -5.20
C GLN A 20 2.66 9.08 -5.53
N PHE A 21 1.53 9.34 -4.87
CA PHE A 21 0.32 8.51 -4.98
C PHE A 21 -0.89 9.25 -5.59
N GLY A 22 -0.71 10.52 -5.96
CA GLY A 22 -1.78 11.36 -6.52
C GLY A 22 -2.44 12.28 -5.49
N ALA A 23 -3.17 13.27 -6.00
CA ALA A 23 -3.83 14.29 -5.20
C ALA A 23 -4.79 13.67 -4.16
N GLY A 24 -4.71 14.14 -2.91
CA GLY A 24 -5.51 13.62 -1.80
C GLY A 24 -4.80 12.56 -0.97
N ALA A 25 -3.73 11.93 -1.49
CA ALA A 25 -2.99 10.90 -0.78
C ALA A 25 -2.36 11.39 0.54
N GLY A 26 -1.94 12.65 0.61
CA GLY A 26 -1.43 13.23 1.86
C GLY A 26 -2.49 13.26 2.95
N MET A 27 -3.71 13.65 2.59
CA MET A 27 -4.84 13.67 3.53
C MET A 27 -5.31 12.27 3.89
N ALA A 28 -5.25 11.33 2.94
CA ALA A 28 -5.55 9.93 3.19
C ALA A 28 -4.56 9.31 4.19
N LEU A 29 -3.26 9.49 3.98
CA LEU A 29 -2.23 8.89 4.85
C LEU A 29 -2.12 9.61 6.19
N PHE A 30 -2.19 10.94 6.21
CA PHE A 30 -1.98 11.78 7.39
C PHE A 30 -3.16 12.74 7.60
N PRO A 31 -4.37 12.27 7.96
CA PRO A 31 -5.52 13.15 8.18
C PRO A 31 -5.30 14.08 9.38
N PRO A 32 -5.67 15.38 9.29
CA PRO A 32 -5.58 16.32 10.41
C PRO A 32 -6.57 15.93 11.51
N GLY A 33 -6.18 16.13 12.76
CA GLY A 33 -7.06 15.86 13.91
C GLY A 33 -7.51 14.39 14.02
N SER A 34 -6.76 13.46 13.44
CA SER A 34 -7.11 12.04 13.52
C SER A 34 -6.99 11.52 14.96
N ALA A 35 -7.92 10.64 15.34
CA ALA A 35 -7.88 9.96 16.64
C ALA A 35 -6.64 9.05 16.78
N ASP A 36 -6.10 8.58 15.64
CA ASP A 36 -4.88 7.78 15.60
C ASP A 36 -3.64 8.67 15.76
N THR A 37 -2.98 8.58 16.91
CA THR A 37 -1.68 9.25 17.12
C THR A 37 -0.63 8.71 16.15
N VAL A 38 -0.07 9.60 15.33
CA VAL A 38 1.03 9.27 14.43
C VAL A 38 2.35 9.22 15.20
N THR A 39 3.06 8.11 15.09
CA THR A 39 4.43 7.95 15.61
C THR A 39 5.42 7.96 14.46
N ILE A 40 6.39 8.89 14.50
CA ILE A 40 7.50 8.93 13.54
C ILE A 40 8.74 8.35 14.20
N ARG A 41 9.33 7.33 13.56
CA ARG A 41 10.67 6.85 13.89
C ARG A 41 11.69 7.57 13.03
N TRP A 42 12.73 8.07 13.67
CA TRP A 42 13.74 8.93 13.07
C TRP A 42 15.06 8.18 12.88
N SER A 43 15.84 8.58 11.88
CA SER A 43 17.24 8.22 11.81
C SER A 43 18.05 9.00 12.85
N THR A 44 19.29 8.57 13.11
CA THR A 44 20.24 9.31 13.96
C THR A 44 20.47 10.74 13.48
N GLY A 45 20.38 10.98 12.16
CA GLY A 45 20.54 12.30 11.55
C GLY A 45 19.23 13.10 11.44
N GLY A 46 18.16 12.71 12.15
CA GLY A 46 16.91 13.47 12.19
C GLY A 46 16.00 13.32 10.97
N ARG A 47 16.25 12.37 10.07
CA ARG A 47 15.37 12.09 8.91
C ARG A 47 14.22 11.16 9.33
N PRO A 48 12.95 11.43 8.97
CA PRO A 48 11.86 10.47 9.13
C PRO A 48 12.19 9.16 8.41
N ARG A 49 12.00 8.02 9.07
CA ARG A 49 12.23 6.68 8.48
C ARG A 49 10.98 5.83 8.42
N GLN A 50 10.18 5.83 9.47
CA GLN A 50 8.93 5.08 9.49
C GLN A 50 7.85 5.94 10.12
N VAL A 51 6.67 5.91 9.53
CA VAL A 51 5.49 6.59 10.06
C VAL A 51 4.44 5.52 10.35
N LEU A 52 4.04 5.45 11.60
CA LEU A 52 3.18 4.40 12.14
C LEU A 52 1.99 5.02 12.86
N VAL A 53 0.94 4.21 12.99
CA VAL A 53 -0.17 4.40 13.92
C VAL A 53 -0.28 3.14 14.78
N SER A 54 -1.17 3.16 15.77
CA SER A 54 -1.40 2.02 16.68
C SER A 54 -1.70 0.71 15.95
N THR A 55 -2.44 0.78 14.85
CA THR A 55 -2.85 -0.37 14.04
C THR A 55 -1.79 -0.84 13.03
N GLY A 56 -0.65 -0.15 12.92
CA GLY A 56 0.48 -0.57 12.10
C GLY A 56 1.13 0.53 11.27
N ARG A 57 1.91 0.12 10.27
CA ARG A 57 2.75 1.01 9.48
C ARG A 57 1.95 1.69 8.35
N LEU A 58 2.02 3.01 8.29
CA LEU A 58 1.53 3.79 7.15
C LEU A 58 2.52 3.70 5.99
N VAL A 59 3.73 4.22 6.23
CA VAL A 59 4.82 4.26 5.24
C VAL A 59 6.18 4.11 5.90
N SER A 60 7.17 3.63 5.15
CA SER A 60 8.57 3.93 5.45
C SER A 60 9.11 4.91 4.42
N PHE A 61 9.92 5.86 4.86
CA PHE A 61 10.57 6.85 4.00
C PHE A 61 12.00 6.40 3.70
N GLY A 62 12.22 5.99 2.45
CA GLY A 62 13.50 5.51 1.96
C GLY A 62 14.53 6.63 1.87
N THR A 63 15.81 6.27 1.74
CA THR A 63 16.89 7.22 1.50
C THR A 63 16.83 7.84 0.10
N ASP A 64 16.11 7.20 -0.82
CA ASP A 64 15.81 7.67 -2.17
C ASP A 64 14.72 8.76 -2.22
N GLY A 65 14.20 9.20 -1.05
CA GLY A 65 13.16 10.22 -1.00
C GLY A 65 11.77 9.70 -1.36
N ARG A 66 11.56 8.38 -1.37
CA ARG A 66 10.27 7.77 -1.70
C ARG A 66 9.67 7.03 -0.51
N PHE A 67 8.35 7.01 -0.48
CA PHE A 67 7.61 6.15 0.42
C PHE A 67 7.57 4.72 -0.08
N THR A 68 7.63 3.80 0.87
CA THR A 68 7.19 2.42 0.71
C THR A 68 5.96 2.21 1.59
N LEU A 69 4.90 1.64 1.03
CA LEU A 69 3.64 1.47 1.75
C LEU A 69 3.72 0.33 2.78
N GLY A 70 3.08 0.55 3.93
CA GLY A 70 2.57 -0.53 4.77
C GLY A 70 1.09 -0.77 4.48
N LEU A 71 0.54 -1.89 4.95
CA LEU A 71 -0.85 -2.27 4.71
C LEU A 71 -1.85 -1.24 5.23
N VAL A 72 -1.60 -0.63 6.40
CA VAL A 72 -2.48 0.42 6.94
C VAL A 72 -2.50 1.64 6.02
N GLY A 73 -1.35 2.03 5.50
CA GLY A 73 -1.26 3.12 4.52
C GLY A 73 -2.00 2.78 3.23
N GLY A 74 -1.83 1.56 2.70
CA GLY A 74 -2.54 1.09 1.52
C GLY A 74 -4.06 1.11 1.68
N ARG A 75 -4.57 0.64 2.84
CA ARG A 75 -6.01 0.71 3.17
C ARG A 75 -6.54 2.14 3.21
N ARG A 76 -5.78 3.08 3.81
CA ARG A 76 -6.16 4.50 3.84
C ARG A 76 -6.21 5.10 2.43
N LEU A 77 -5.24 4.78 1.58
CA LEU A 77 -5.25 5.23 0.18
C LEU A 77 -6.48 4.71 -0.57
N VAL A 78 -6.77 3.40 -0.47
CA VAL A 78 -7.93 2.80 -1.14
C VAL A 78 -9.25 3.38 -0.67
N HIS A 79 -9.38 3.64 0.65
CA HIS A 79 -10.59 4.20 1.23
C HIS A 79 -10.89 5.64 0.78
N THR A 80 -9.85 6.45 0.57
CA THR A 80 -10.00 7.89 0.27
C THR A 80 -9.89 8.24 -1.21
N LEU A 81 -9.02 7.54 -1.95
CA LEU A 81 -8.78 7.85 -3.35
C LEU A 81 -9.75 7.08 -4.24
N SER A 82 -10.22 7.71 -5.31
CA SER A 82 -11.05 7.04 -6.32
C SER A 82 -10.25 5.96 -7.04
N SER A 83 -10.90 4.83 -7.33
CA SER A 83 -10.30 3.81 -8.19
C SER A 83 -10.07 4.35 -9.62
N PRO A 84 -8.95 4.03 -10.29
CA PRO A 84 -7.86 3.13 -9.86
C PRO A 84 -6.64 3.87 -9.28
N THR A 85 -6.77 5.06 -8.68
CA THR A 85 -5.60 5.81 -8.20
C THR A 85 -4.76 5.00 -7.20
N ALA A 86 -3.44 4.97 -7.44
CA ALA A 86 -2.42 4.27 -6.67
C ALA A 86 -2.64 2.76 -6.51
N ARG A 87 -3.42 2.12 -7.39
CA ARG A 87 -3.73 0.68 -7.28
C ARG A 87 -3.61 -0.12 -8.57
N VAL A 88 -3.40 -1.43 -8.38
CA VAL A 88 -3.50 -2.48 -9.39
C VAL A 88 -4.63 -3.41 -8.98
N ILE A 89 -5.58 -3.62 -9.88
CA ILE A 89 -6.70 -4.54 -9.72
C ILE A 89 -6.32 -5.86 -10.40
N VAL A 90 -6.46 -6.97 -9.68
CA VAL A 90 -6.17 -8.32 -10.17
C VAL A 90 -7.42 -9.18 -10.22
N GLY A 91 -7.39 -10.26 -11.01
CA GLY A 91 -8.43 -11.28 -10.98
C GLY A 91 -8.41 -12.12 -9.70
N GLU A 92 -9.56 -12.68 -9.32
CA GLU A 92 -9.75 -13.52 -8.13
C GLU A 92 -8.80 -14.73 -8.09
N GLU A 93 -8.38 -15.24 -9.26
CA GLU A 93 -7.43 -16.34 -9.38
C GLU A 93 -6.06 -16.05 -8.73
N SER A 94 -5.73 -14.78 -8.52
CA SER A 94 -4.49 -14.33 -7.90
C SER A 94 -4.56 -14.23 -6.38
N ASP A 95 -5.77 -14.30 -5.81
CA ASP A 95 -6.04 -13.87 -4.44
C ASP A 95 -5.19 -14.59 -3.38
N ARG A 96 -5.34 -15.93 -3.32
CA ARG A 96 -4.61 -16.79 -2.39
C ARG A 96 -3.10 -16.59 -2.48
N PHE A 97 -2.60 -16.34 -3.69
CA PHE A 97 -1.18 -16.20 -3.92
C PHE A 97 -0.68 -14.87 -3.37
N ILE A 98 -1.40 -13.78 -3.63
CA ILE A 98 -1.00 -12.45 -3.14
C ILE A 98 -1.12 -12.38 -1.62
N ARG A 99 -2.17 -12.96 -1.04
CA ARG A 99 -2.34 -13.09 0.42
C ARG A 99 -1.17 -13.85 1.05
N ALA A 100 -0.69 -14.91 0.41
CA ALA A 100 0.52 -15.64 0.77
C ALA A 100 1.85 -14.92 0.41
N GLY A 101 1.81 -13.64 0.04
CA GLY A 101 3.00 -12.82 -0.24
C GLY A 101 3.63 -13.02 -1.61
N ARG A 102 2.97 -13.73 -2.54
CA ARG A 102 3.48 -13.97 -3.90
C ARG A 102 3.29 -12.74 -4.78
N ASN A 103 4.21 -12.57 -5.73
CA ASN A 103 4.22 -11.46 -6.68
C ASN A 103 3.09 -11.52 -7.71
N VAL A 104 2.66 -10.36 -8.20
CA VAL A 104 1.66 -10.22 -9.27
C VAL A 104 2.35 -10.31 -10.63
N PHE A 105 1.77 -11.09 -11.55
CA PHE A 105 2.21 -11.19 -12.94
C PHE A 105 1.28 -10.42 -13.87
N ALA A 106 1.81 -9.89 -14.97
CA ALA A 106 1.10 -8.99 -15.90
C ALA A 106 -0.22 -9.59 -16.41
N LYS A 107 -0.23 -10.86 -16.82
CA LYS A 107 -1.43 -11.56 -17.30
C LYS A 107 -2.62 -11.61 -16.31
N PHE A 108 -2.39 -11.35 -15.03
CA PHE A 108 -3.44 -11.35 -14.01
C PHE A 108 -3.91 -9.93 -13.64
N VAL A 109 -3.29 -8.89 -14.19
CA VAL A 109 -3.72 -7.51 -14.00
C VAL A 109 -4.95 -7.25 -14.86
N ARG A 110 -6.02 -6.76 -14.23
CA ARG A 110 -7.28 -6.41 -14.88
C ARG A 110 -7.38 -4.91 -15.11
N THR A 111 -6.89 -4.11 -14.17
CA THR A 111 -6.88 -2.65 -14.26
C THR A 111 -5.68 -2.11 -13.48
N VAL A 112 -5.12 -1.01 -13.95
CA VAL A 112 -3.98 -0.34 -13.33
C VAL A 112 -4.12 1.17 -13.51
N ASP A 113 -3.78 1.93 -12.48
CA ASP A 113 -3.64 3.39 -12.56
C ASP A 113 -2.77 3.78 -13.76
N PRO A 114 -3.27 4.57 -14.73
CA PRO A 114 -2.46 5.02 -15.87
C PRO A 114 -1.24 5.87 -15.47
N ALA A 115 -1.23 6.45 -14.26
CA ALA A 115 -0.10 7.21 -13.75
C ALA A 115 1.06 6.32 -13.23
N ILE A 116 0.83 5.03 -12.96
CA ILE A 116 1.87 4.14 -12.41
C ILE A 116 3.07 4.06 -13.34
N ARG A 117 4.26 4.21 -12.74
CA ARG A 117 5.56 4.00 -13.36
C ARG A 117 6.33 2.88 -12.65
N PRO A 118 7.32 2.26 -13.33
CA PRO A 118 8.21 1.32 -12.66
C PRO A 118 8.84 1.95 -11.42
N LYS A 119 8.94 1.14 -10.35
CA LYS A 119 9.43 1.50 -9.01
C LYS A 119 8.44 2.26 -8.12
N ASP A 120 7.27 2.66 -8.62
CA ASP A 120 6.24 3.23 -7.75
C ASP A 120 5.71 2.18 -6.78
N ASP A 121 5.39 2.65 -5.58
CA ASP A 121 4.74 1.87 -4.56
C ASP A 121 3.21 1.98 -4.75
N LEU A 122 2.49 0.88 -4.58
CA LEU A 122 1.07 0.80 -4.88
C LEU A 122 0.35 -0.24 -4.03
N VAL A 123 -0.99 -0.21 -4.09
CA VAL A 123 -1.86 -1.20 -3.46
C VAL A 123 -2.34 -2.20 -4.49
N VAL A 124 -2.36 -3.48 -4.13
CA VAL A 124 -2.95 -4.55 -4.95
C VAL A 124 -4.31 -4.91 -4.36
N VAL A 125 -5.35 -4.84 -5.19
CA VAL A 125 -6.75 -5.00 -4.78
C VAL A 125 -7.51 -5.96 -5.70
N ARG A 126 -8.66 -6.45 -5.22
CA ARG A 126 -9.72 -7.02 -6.06
C ARG A 126 -10.56 -5.93 -6.72
N SER A 127 -11.48 -6.33 -7.59
CA SER A 127 -12.44 -5.43 -8.27
C SER A 127 -13.39 -4.70 -7.32
N ASP A 128 -13.62 -5.23 -6.12
CA ASP A 128 -14.43 -4.64 -5.05
C ASP A 128 -13.60 -3.74 -4.10
N ASP A 129 -12.37 -3.38 -4.49
CA ASP A 129 -11.41 -2.62 -3.69
C ASP A 129 -10.93 -3.34 -2.40
N THR A 130 -11.18 -4.66 -2.25
CA THR A 130 -10.58 -5.45 -1.18
C THR A 130 -9.05 -5.46 -1.31
N VAL A 131 -8.36 -4.95 -0.28
CA VAL A 131 -6.88 -4.91 -0.24
C VAL A 131 -6.30 -6.29 -0.01
N LEU A 132 -5.41 -6.72 -0.91
CA LEU A 132 -4.68 -7.98 -0.82
C LEU A 132 -3.24 -7.80 -0.34
N GLY A 133 -2.62 -6.70 -0.75
CA GLY A 133 -1.25 -6.39 -0.37
C GLY A 133 -0.78 -5.05 -0.88
N VAL A 134 0.46 -4.72 -0.56
CA VAL A 134 1.17 -3.55 -1.06
C VAL A 134 2.51 -3.98 -1.65
N GLY A 135 2.94 -3.27 -2.69
CA GLY A 135 4.12 -3.68 -3.44
C GLY A 135 4.68 -2.59 -4.32
N LYS A 136 5.72 -2.96 -5.05
CA LYS A 136 6.44 -2.09 -5.98
C LYS A 136 6.17 -2.51 -7.41
N ALA A 137 5.73 -1.57 -8.25
CA ALA A 137 5.60 -1.75 -9.68
C ALA A 137 6.94 -2.14 -10.32
N LYS A 138 6.91 -3.16 -11.17
CA LYS A 138 8.02 -3.61 -12.00
C LYS A 138 7.84 -3.22 -13.47
N LEU A 139 6.59 -3.04 -13.88
CA LEU A 139 6.21 -2.56 -15.20
C LEU A 139 5.51 -1.20 -15.11
N SER A 140 5.44 -0.48 -16.22
CA SER A 140 4.57 0.68 -16.38
C SER A 140 3.10 0.22 -16.47
N ALA A 141 2.16 1.16 -16.30
CA ALA A 141 0.75 0.87 -16.50
C ALA A 141 0.45 0.28 -17.90
N GLU A 142 1.09 0.80 -18.94
CA GLU A 142 1.01 0.27 -20.31
C GLU A 142 1.54 -1.17 -20.38
N GLY A 143 2.75 -1.42 -19.88
CA GLY A 143 3.33 -2.77 -19.87
C GLY A 143 2.50 -3.77 -19.06
N MET A 144 1.84 -3.36 -17.97
CA MET A 144 0.92 -4.22 -17.22
C MET A 144 -0.35 -4.58 -18.00
N ARG A 145 -0.81 -3.72 -18.93
CA ARG A 145 -1.98 -3.99 -19.78
C ARG A 145 -1.63 -4.84 -21.00
N ASP A 146 -0.45 -4.62 -21.56
CA ASP A 146 -0.10 -5.19 -22.86
C ASP A 146 0.63 -6.54 -22.76
N PHE A 147 1.30 -6.82 -21.63
CA PHE A 147 2.12 -8.02 -21.49
C PHE A 147 1.33 -9.22 -20.96
N GLU A 148 1.49 -10.38 -21.62
CA GLU A 148 0.98 -11.68 -21.14
C GLU A 148 1.97 -12.41 -20.21
N THR A 149 3.17 -11.87 -20.02
CA THR A 149 4.21 -12.45 -19.17
C THR A 149 4.97 -11.39 -18.39
N GLY A 150 5.75 -11.82 -17.39
CA GLY A 150 6.56 -10.92 -16.57
C GLY A 150 5.88 -10.48 -15.27
N MET A 151 6.71 -10.14 -14.29
CA MET A 151 6.26 -9.64 -12.99
C MET A 151 5.76 -8.20 -13.14
N ALA A 152 4.50 -7.95 -12.77
CA ALA A 152 3.91 -6.61 -12.75
C ALA A 152 4.20 -5.90 -11.43
N VAL A 153 4.02 -6.60 -10.30
CA VAL A 153 4.21 -6.05 -8.96
C VAL A 153 5.00 -7.01 -8.10
N SER A 154 6.06 -6.51 -7.47
CA SER A 154 6.75 -7.22 -6.40
C SER A 154 6.06 -6.92 -5.08
N ILE A 155 5.41 -7.91 -4.48
CA ILE A 155 4.73 -7.77 -3.19
C ILE A 155 5.77 -7.61 -2.08
N ARG A 156 5.51 -6.68 -1.17
CA ARG A 156 6.35 -6.45 0.02
C ARG A 156 5.64 -6.89 1.30
N ASP A 157 4.33 -6.72 1.35
CA ASP A 157 3.50 -6.99 2.52
C ASP A 157 2.09 -7.37 2.04
N SER A 158 1.46 -8.32 2.72
CA SER A 158 0.15 -8.89 2.33
C SER A 158 -0.74 -9.04 3.55
N VAL A 159 -2.06 -9.03 3.34
CA VAL A 159 -3.03 -9.15 4.45
C VAL A 159 -3.02 -10.50 5.15
N GLY A 160 -2.27 -11.48 4.63
CA GLY A 160 -2.21 -12.85 5.12
C GLY A 160 -3.40 -13.68 4.67
N GLU A 161 -3.32 -14.98 4.95
CA GLU A 161 -4.47 -15.87 4.82
C GLU A 161 -5.43 -15.54 5.98
N GLU A 162 -6.71 -15.35 5.66
CA GLU A 162 -7.73 -15.50 6.69
C GLU A 162 -7.67 -16.97 7.10
N VAL A 163 -7.37 -17.22 8.37
CA VAL A 163 -7.50 -18.57 8.93
C VAL A 163 -9.00 -18.84 8.92
N ASP A 164 -9.45 -19.62 7.94
CA ASP A 164 -10.79 -20.17 7.92
C ASP A 164 -10.88 -21.05 9.18
N GLU A 165 -11.44 -20.52 10.27
CA GLU A 165 -11.83 -21.31 11.44
C GLU A 165 -12.96 -22.22 10.98
N GLN A 166 -12.61 -23.31 10.30
CA GLN A 166 -13.56 -24.38 10.06
C GLN A 166 -13.94 -24.92 11.43
N PRO A 167 -15.25 -25.01 11.75
CA PRO A 167 -15.67 -25.64 12.98
C PRO A 167 -15.09 -27.05 12.97
N LYS A 168 -14.30 -27.37 14.00
CA LYS A 168 -13.86 -28.74 14.24
C LYS A 168 -15.11 -29.58 14.33
N GLU A 169 -15.41 -30.35 13.28
CA GLU A 169 -16.36 -31.44 13.40
C GLU A 169 -15.81 -32.36 14.49
N SER A 170 -16.48 -32.34 15.64
CA SER A 170 -16.29 -33.29 16.71
C SER A 170 -16.50 -34.69 16.14
N PRO A 171 -15.59 -35.65 16.38
CA PRO A 171 -15.86 -37.03 15.98
C PRO A 171 -17.10 -37.49 16.75
N THR A 172 -18.16 -37.84 16.03
CA THR A 172 -19.30 -38.55 16.59
C THR A 172 -18.81 -39.92 17.03
N GLU A 173 -18.92 -40.18 18.34
CA GLU A 173 -18.83 -41.52 18.93
C GLU A 173 -20.13 -42.29 18.71
#